data_AF-A0A839T6X3-F1
#
_entry.id   AF-A0A839T6X3-F1
#
_cell.length_a   1.000
_cell.length_b   1.000
_cell.length_c   1.000
_cell.angle_alpha   90.00
_cell.angle_beta   90.00
_cell.angle_gamma   90.00
#
_symmetry.space_group_name_H-M   'P 1'
#
loop_
_entity.id
_entity.type
_entity.pdbx_description
1 polymer ?
#
loop_
_entity_poly.entity_id
_entity_poly.type
_entity_poly.pdbx_seq_one_letter_code
_entity_poly.pdbx_strand_id
1 'polypeptide(L)'
;MDKTAQDVLQDHGLELATHRARQVKGDMLRQADLILAMERSHIQHISEIAPEVHGKTFLIGKWQNDEEIPDPYRKSRPAFEHVHGLLSASIESWLPYLR
;
A
#
# COMPACT_ATOMS: atom_id res chain seq x y z
N MET A 1 -10.17 -10.02 5.28
CA MET A 1 -8.92 -10.06 4.51
C MET A 1 -9.00 -11.23 3.55
N ASP A 2 -8.37 -11.15 2.37
CA ASP A 2 -8.31 -12.30 1.45
C ASP A 2 -7.52 -13.45 2.09
N LYS A 3 -7.99 -14.69 1.91
CA LYS A 3 -7.38 -15.87 2.53
C LYS A 3 -5.96 -16.10 2.00
N THR A 4 -5.73 -15.90 0.71
CA THR A 4 -4.42 -16.11 0.07
C THR A 4 -3.39 -15.10 0.57
N ALA A 5 -3.81 -13.84 0.76
CA ALA A 5 -2.98 -12.82 1.38
C ALA A 5 -2.59 -13.21 2.81
N GLN A 6 -3.53 -13.76 3.57
CA GLN A 6 -3.30 -14.16 4.96
C GLN A 6 -2.33 -15.35 5.03
N ASP A 7 -2.50 -16.35 4.17
CA ASP A 7 -1.63 -17.52 4.11
C ASP A 7 -0.18 -17.10 3.78
N VAL A 8 0.01 -16.25 2.75
CA VAL A 8 1.36 -15.74 2.39
C VAL A 8 1.99 -14.97 3.54
N LEU A 9 1.23 -14.13 4.25
CA LEU A 9 1.76 -13.35 5.36
C LEU A 9 2.11 -14.24 6.57
N GLN A 10 1.32 -15.27 6.86
CA GLN A 10 1.65 -16.26 7.89
C GLN A 10 2.91 -17.05 7.55
N ASP A 11 3.10 -17.43 6.28
CA ASP A 11 4.32 -18.10 5.82
C ASP A 11 5.58 -17.22 6.02
N HIS A 12 5.40 -15.90 5.99
CA HIS A 12 6.45 -14.92 6.29
C HIS A 12 6.50 -14.50 7.78
N GLY A 13 5.75 -15.16 8.67
CA GLY A 13 5.77 -14.89 10.12
C GLY A 13 5.03 -13.62 10.54
N LEU A 14 4.19 -13.04 9.67
CA LEU A 14 3.42 -11.84 9.92
C LEU A 14 1.97 -12.19 10.27
N GLU A 15 1.58 -12.00 11.53
CA GLU A 15 0.18 -12.13 11.95
C GLU A 15 -0.55 -10.78 11.88
N LEU A 16 -1.55 -10.70 11.00
CA LEU A 16 -2.41 -9.51 10.83
C LEU A 16 -3.80 -9.76 11.40
N ALA A 17 -3.88 -10.05 12.70
CA ALA A 17 -5.12 -10.48 13.36
C ALA A 17 -6.23 -9.41 13.40
N THR A 18 -5.91 -8.12 13.20
CA THR A 18 -6.87 -7.01 13.40
C THR A 18 -7.10 -6.13 12.17
N HIS A 19 -6.60 -6.52 10.99
CA HIS A 19 -6.79 -5.71 9.79
C HIS A 19 -8.27 -5.63 9.38
N ARG A 20 -8.80 -4.40 9.29
CA ARG A 20 -10.15 -4.11 8.81
C ARG A 20 -10.10 -3.09 7.68
N ALA A 21 -10.53 -3.50 6.50
CA ALA A 21 -10.71 -2.59 5.37
C ALA A 21 -11.71 -1.49 5.74
N ARG A 22 -11.40 -0.25 5.37
CA ARG A 22 -12.23 0.94 5.59
C ARG A 22 -12.26 1.77 4.33
N GLN A 23 -13.42 2.32 4.00
CA GLN A 23 -13.53 3.28 2.90
C GLN A 23 -12.70 4.53 3.22
N VAL A 24 -11.87 4.95 2.28
CA VAL A 24 -11.11 6.20 2.38
C VAL A 24 -12.07 7.38 2.41
N LYS A 25 -11.88 8.29 3.37
CA LYS A 25 -12.63 9.54 3.52
C LYS A 25 -11.67 10.72 3.62
N GLY A 26 -12.10 11.90 3.17
CA GLY A 26 -11.29 13.12 3.22
C GLY A 26 -10.72 13.43 4.60
N ASP A 27 -11.49 13.23 5.68
CA ASP A 27 -11.01 13.44 7.05
C ASP A 27 -9.84 12.53 7.44
N MET A 28 -9.87 11.27 6.98
CA MET A 28 -8.78 10.32 7.22
C MET A 28 -7.50 10.78 6.52
N LEU A 29 -7.64 11.24 5.26
CA LEU A 29 -6.53 11.74 4.46
C LEU A 29 -5.93 13.02 5.07
N ARG A 30 -6.78 13.92 5.58
CA ARG A 30 -6.34 15.14 6.25
C ARG A 30 -5.55 14.86 7.54
N GLN A 31 -5.96 13.86 8.31
CA GLN A 31 -5.31 13.48 9.57
C GLN A 31 -3.97 12.75 9.39
N ALA A 32 -3.72 12.15 8.22
CA ALA A 32 -2.47 11.45 7.96
C ALA A 32 -1.34 12.43 7.62
N ASP A 33 -0.16 12.27 8.20
CA ASP A 33 1.03 13.06 7.82
C ASP A 33 1.66 12.57 6.51
N LEU A 34 1.48 11.28 6.20
CA LEU A 34 1.97 10.61 5.00
C LEU A 34 0.92 9.62 4.50
N ILE A 35 0.67 9.64 3.18
CA ILE A 35 -0.24 8.71 2.51
C ILE A 35 0.57 7.95 1.45
N LEU A 36 0.60 6.62 1.56
CA LEU A 36 1.26 5.73 0.61
C LEU A 36 0.21 4.94 -0.17
N ALA A 37 0.22 5.09 -1.49
CA ALA A 37 -0.68 4.41 -2.42
C ALA A 37 0.08 3.35 -3.24
N MET A 38 -0.63 2.30 -3.65
CA MET A 38 -0.03 1.20 -4.43
C MET A 38 0.12 1.54 -5.92
N GLU A 39 -0.76 2.39 -6.46
CA GLU A 39 -0.86 2.71 -7.89
C GLU A 39 -1.18 4.20 -8.09
N ARG A 40 -0.86 4.76 -9.26
CA ARG A 40 -1.11 6.16 -9.62
C ARG A 40 -2.61 6.44 -9.71
N SER A 41 -3.39 5.45 -10.12
CA SER A 41 -4.86 5.49 -10.10
C SER A 41 -5.40 5.83 -8.70
N HIS A 42 -4.80 5.26 -7.65
CA HIS A 42 -5.15 5.59 -6.26
C HIS A 42 -4.79 7.02 -5.88
N ILE A 43 -3.62 7.52 -6.33
CA ILE A 43 -3.21 8.91 -6.08
C ILE A 43 -4.15 9.89 -6.78
N GLN A 44 -4.54 9.60 -8.02
CA GLN A 44 -5.52 10.39 -8.74
C GLN A 44 -6.85 10.42 -7.98
N HIS A 45 -7.36 9.27 -7.54
CA HIS A 45 -8.60 9.20 -6.78
C HIS A 45 -8.53 9.95 -5.44
N ILE A 46 -7.40 9.87 -4.74
CA ILE A 46 -7.14 10.65 -3.52
C ILE A 46 -7.17 12.16 -3.82
N SER A 47 -6.56 12.57 -4.94
CA SER A 47 -6.52 13.98 -5.37
C SER A 47 -7.91 14.51 -5.75
N GLU A 48 -8.80 13.66 -6.26
CA GLU A 48 -10.21 14.01 -6.51
C GLU A 48 -11.00 14.19 -5.21
N ILE A 49 -10.72 13.38 -4.18
CA ILE A 49 -11.40 13.44 -2.87
C ILE A 49 -10.91 14.61 -2.02
N ALA A 50 -9.60 14.83 -1.97
CA ALA A 50 -8.94 15.79 -1.10
C ALA A 50 -7.69 16.37 -1.80
N PRO A 51 -7.85 17.36 -2.70
CA PRO A 51 -6.74 17.97 -3.42
C PRO A 51 -5.64 18.52 -2.49
N GLU A 52 -6.01 18.95 -1.28
CA GLU A 52 -5.11 19.52 -0.28
C GLU A 52 -4.06 18.52 0.25
N VAL A 53 -4.27 17.21 0.08
CA VAL A 53 -3.34 16.18 0.56
C VAL A 53 -2.32 15.72 -0.49
N HIS A 54 -2.35 16.30 -1.69
CA HIS A 54 -1.45 15.92 -2.78
C HIS A 54 0.03 15.97 -2.38
N GLY A 55 0.45 17.02 -1.66
CA GLY A 55 1.86 17.19 -1.24
C GLY A 55 2.38 16.14 -0.24
N LYS A 56 1.48 15.34 0.35
CA LYS A 56 1.81 14.27 1.30
C LYS A 56 1.35 12.88 0.82
N THR A 57 0.97 12.76 -0.44
CA THR A 57 0.53 11.51 -1.06
C THR A 57 1.57 11.02 -2.05
N PHE A 58 2.05 9.78 -1.90
CA PHE A 58 3.11 9.20 -2.71
C PHE A 58 2.82 7.76 -3.09
N LEU A 59 3.48 7.27 -4.15
CA LEU A 59 3.55 5.85 -4.42
C LEU A 59 4.40 5.17 -3.36
N ILE A 60 4.00 3.97 -2.94
CA ILE A 60 4.83 3.15 -2.08
C ILE A 60 6.14 2.75 -2.76
N GLY A 61 6.17 2.60 -4.09
CA GLY A 61 7.39 2.39 -4.87
C GLY A 61 8.13 3.66 -5.28
N LYS A 62 7.89 4.82 -4.64
CA LYS A 62 8.52 6.12 -4.99
C LYS A 62 10.04 6.02 -5.16
N TRP A 63 10.73 5.35 -4.24
CA TRP A 63 12.19 5.22 -4.25
C TRP A 63 12.71 4.09 -5.15
N GLN A 64 11.80 3.40 -5.84
CA GLN A 64 12.08 2.32 -6.79
C GLN A 64 11.66 2.75 -8.21
N ASN A 65 12.01 3.97 -8.62
CA ASN A 65 11.58 4.57 -9.90
C ASN A 65 10.06 4.70 -10.04
N ASP A 66 9.38 5.10 -8.97
CA ASP A 66 7.92 5.24 -8.93
C ASP A 66 7.19 3.96 -9.39
N GLU A 67 7.68 2.81 -8.93
CA GLU A 67 7.11 1.49 -9.22
C GLU A 67 5.69 1.37 -8.62
N GLU A 68 4.77 0.85 -9.43
CA GLU A 68 3.41 0.55 -9.00
C GLU A 68 3.33 -0.91 -8.54
N ILE A 69 2.62 -1.13 -7.43
CA ILE A 69 2.37 -2.47 -6.91
C ILE A 69 0.96 -2.90 -7.35
N PRO A 70 0.83 -3.89 -8.24
CA PRO A 70 -0.48 -4.31 -8.73
C PRO A 70 -1.25 -5.09 -7.66
N ASP A 71 -2.58 -4.99 -7.69
CA ASP A 71 -3.45 -5.79 -6.82
C ASP A 71 -3.42 -7.29 -7.22
N PRO A 72 -3.02 -8.21 -6.32
CA PRO A 72 -3.02 -9.65 -6.59
C PRO A 72 -4.42 -10.29 -6.47
N TYR A 73 -5.47 -9.50 -6.24
CA TYR A 73 -6.82 -10.02 -6.00
C TYR A 73 -7.29 -10.99 -7.10
N ARG A 74 -7.76 -12.16 -6.67
CA ARG A 74 -8.18 -13.30 -7.52
C ARG A 74 -7.08 -13.88 -8.43
N LYS A 75 -5.81 -13.61 -8.16
CA LYS A 75 -4.66 -14.25 -8.83
C LYS A 75 -4.18 -15.48 -8.05
N SER A 76 -3.23 -16.20 -8.64
CA SER A 76 -2.59 -17.37 -8.04
C SER A 76 -1.66 -16.97 -6.87
N ARG A 77 -1.36 -17.92 -5.98
CA ARG A 77 -0.44 -17.71 -4.84
C ARG A 77 0.92 -17.11 -5.25
N PRO A 78 1.57 -17.51 -6.36
CA PRO A 78 2.81 -16.85 -6.84
C PRO A 78 2.65 -15.35 -7.12
N ALA A 79 1.46 -14.88 -7.51
CA ALA A 79 1.21 -13.46 -7.68
C ALA A 79 1.20 -12.71 -6.33
N PHE A 80 0.65 -13.34 -5.29
CA PHE A 80 0.71 -12.78 -3.93
C PHE A 80 2.14 -12.76 -3.39
N GLU A 81 2.94 -13.81 -3.61
CA GLU A 81 4.35 -13.85 -3.21
C GLU A 81 5.16 -12.77 -3.94
N HIS A 82 4.93 -12.57 -5.23
CA HIS A 82 5.57 -11.52 -6.01
C HIS A 82 5.22 -10.12 -5.48
N VAL A 83 3.93 -9.85 -5.26
CA VAL A 83 3.46 -8.57 -4.70
C VAL A 83 4.02 -8.35 -3.29
N HIS A 84 4.08 -9.39 -2.46
CA HIS A 84 4.69 -9.30 -1.13
C HIS A 84 6.18 -8.92 -1.21
N GLY A 85 6.93 -9.49 -2.17
CA GLY A 85 8.32 -9.12 -2.43
C GLY A 85 8.48 -7.66 -2.83
N LEU A 86 7.67 -7.19 -3.79
CA LEU A 86 7.67 -5.78 -4.23
C LEU A 86 7.34 -4.82 -3.08
N LEU A 87 6.36 -5.19 -2.25
CA LEU A 87 5.93 -4.41 -1.10
C LEU A 87 7.03 -4.34 -0.04
N SER A 88 7.69 -5.45 0.24
CA SER A 88 8.78 -5.53 1.22
C SER A 88 9.95 -4.63 0.79
N ALA A 89 10.41 -4.75 -0.45
CA ALA A 89 11.46 -3.90 -1.01
C ALA A 89 11.07 -2.41 -1.00
N SER A 90 9.80 -2.11 -1.32
CA SER A 90 9.27 -0.75 -1.25
C SER A 90 9.34 -0.21 0.18
N ILE A 91 8.89 -0.98 1.17
CA ILE A 91 8.91 -0.56 2.58
C ILE A 91 10.36 -0.31 3.04
N GLU A 92 11.29 -1.21 2.72
CA GLU A 92 12.71 -1.05 3.05
C GLU A 92 13.27 0.26 2.47
N SER A 93 12.89 0.62 1.25
CA SER A 93 13.31 1.87 0.62
C SER A 93 12.77 3.13 1.33
N TRP A 94 11.64 3.03 2.03
CA TRP A 94 11.05 4.13 2.79
C TRP A 94 11.63 4.29 4.19
N LEU A 95 12.12 3.22 4.83
CA LEU A 95 12.62 3.26 6.21
C LEU A 95 13.63 4.39 6.48
N PRO A 96 14.59 4.73 5.59
CA PRO A 96 15.52 5.84 5.82
C PRO A 96 14.86 7.22 5.91
N TYR A 97 13.64 7.38 5.38
CA TYR A 97 12.89 8.63 5.31
C TYR A 97 11.80 8.74 6.38
N LEU A 98 11.47 7.63 7.05
CA LEU A 98 10.53 7.57 8.16
C LEU A 98 11.32 7.74 9.47
N ARG A 99 11.11 8.85 10.18
CA ARG A 99 11.74 9.14 11.47
C ARG A 99 10.73 9.10 12.60
#